data_AF-A0AAW1N1Q0-F1
#
_entry.id   AF-A0AAW1N1Q0-F1
#
_cell.length_a   1.000
_cell.length_b   1.000
_cell.length_c   1.000
_cell.angle_alpha   90.00
_cell.angle_beta   90.00
_cell.angle_gamma   90.00
#
_symmetry.space_group_name_H-M   'P 1'
#
loop_
_entity.id
_entity.type
_entity.pdbx_description
1 polymer ?
#
loop_
_entity_poly.entity_id
_entity_poly.type
_entity_poly.pdbx_seq_one_letter_code
_entity_poly.pdbx_strand_id
1 'polypeptide(L)' 'MEKERVEYLQKSKHLQNQLRELRSEIAVLKVGEKQTELDHLHEEQVKLGENKYSTLKKSKSGSTKSRVAFFEEL' A
#
# COMPACT_ATOMS: atom_id res chain seq x y z
N MET A 1 -24.75 -8.81 7.91
CA MET A 1 -23.85 -8.25 8.94
C MET A 1 -22.66 -9.18 9.21
N GLU A 2 -22.74 -10.17 10.12
CA GLU A 2 -21.54 -11.01 10.46
C GLU A 2 -21.15 -11.99 9.34
N LYS A 3 -22.13 -12.68 8.74
CA LYS A 3 -21.87 -13.61 7.62
C LYS A 3 -21.19 -12.91 6.43
N GLU A 4 -21.62 -11.69 6.09
CA GLU A 4 -21.04 -10.88 5.02
C GLU A 4 -19.62 -10.40 5.36
N ARG A 5 -19.36 -10.05 6.63
CA ARG A 5 -18.03 -9.69 7.12
C ARG A 5 -17.06 -10.87 7.00
N VAL A 6 -17.49 -12.06 7.43
CA VAL A 6 -16.68 -13.28 7.32
C VAL A 6 -16.38 -13.61 5.86
N GLU A 7 -17.38 -13.56 4.99
CA GLU A 7 -17.19 -13.80 3.55
C GLU A 7 -16.23 -12.80 2.90
N TYR A 8 -16.35 -11.51 3.24
CA TYR A 8 -15.42 -10.47 2.78
C TYR A 8 -13.99 -10.76 3.23
N LEU A 9 -13.79 -11.09 4.52
CA LEU A 9 -12.47 -11.40 5.06
C LEU A 9 -11.85 -12.63 4.39
N GLN A 10 -12.67 -13.65 4.09
CA GLN A 10 -12.23 -14.83 3.35
C GLN A 10 -11.80 -14.48 1.92
N LYS A 11 -12.60 -13.73 1.17
CA LYS A 11 -12.26 -13.27 -0.19
C LYS A 11 -11.00 -12.40 -0.19
N SER A 12 -10.88 -11.50 0.79
CA SER A 12 -9.70 -10.64 0.96
C SER A 12 -8.44 -11.46 1.24
N LYS A 13 -8.51 -12.45 2.14
CA LYS A 13 -7.41 -13.36 2.43
C LYS A 13 -7.02 -14.21 1.21
N HIS A 14 -8.00 -14.71 0.46
CA HIS A 14 -7.75 -15.48 -0.75
C HIS A 14 -7.00 -14.65 -1.79
N LEU A 15 -7.48 -13.44 -2.07
CA LEU A 15 -6.82 -12.51 -3.00
C LEU A 15 -5.39 -12.18 -2.53
N GLN A 16 -5.18 -11.93 -1.24
CA GLN A 16 -3.85 -11.66 -0.70
C GLN A 16 -2.87 -12.82 -0.94
N ASN A 17 -3.34 -14.06 -0.80
CA ASN A 17 -2.52 -15.23 -1.08
C ASN A 17 -2.17 -15.32 -2.56
N GLN A 18 -3.15 -15.15 -3.46
CA GLN A 18 -2.93 -15.17 -4.91
C GLN A 18 -1.92 -14.11 -5.36
N LEU A 19 -2.01 -12.89 -4.81
CA LEU A 19 -1.05 -11.82 -5.10
C LEU A 19 0.35 -12.14 -4.59
N ARG A 20 0.47 -12.78 -3.41
CA ARG A 20 1.77 -13.20 -2.85
C ARG A 20 2.41 -14.30 -3.70
N GLU A 21 1.61 -15.27 -4.14
CA GLU A 21 2.04 -16.36 -5.02
C GLU A 21 2.55 -15.81 -6.35
N LEU A 22 1.71 -15.02 -7.04
CA LEU A 22 2.09 -14.38 -8.31
C LEU A 22 3.38 -13.54 -8.17
N ARG A 23 3.50 -12.76 -7.09
CA ARG A 23 4.71 -11.97 -6.83
C ARG A 23 5.96 -12.85 -6.71
N SER A 24 5.84 -14.01 -6.05
CA SER A 24 6.93 -14.96 -5.91
C SER A 24 7.30 -15.61 -7.25
N GLU A 25 6.31 -15.96 -8.06
CA GLU A 25 6.50 -16.58 -9.38
C GLU A 25 7.22 -15.65 -10.36
N ILE A 26 6.81 -14.37 -10.40
CA ILE A 26 7.41 -13.40 -11.33
C ILE A 26 8.73 -12.80 -10.82
N ALA A 27 9.09 -12.98 -9.55
CA ALA A 27 10.28 -12.39 -8.95
C ALA A 27 11.57 -12.81 -9.68
N VAL A 28 11.64 -14.06 -10.13
CA VAL A 28 12.81 -14.61 -10.86
C VAL A 28 12.92 -14.05 -12.29
N LEU A 29 11.86 -13.44 -12.81
CA LEU A 29 11.80 -12.85 -14.15
C LEU A 29 12.13 -11.35 -14.13
N LYS A 30 12.32 -10.75 -12.95
CA LYS A 30 12.51 -9.31 -12.77
C LYS A 30 13.89 -8.87 -13.29
N VAL A 31 13.90 -7.90 -14.19
CA VAL A 31 15.13 -7.27 -14.70
C VAL A 31 15.37 -5.96 -13.95
N GLY A 32 16.40 -5.93 -13.10
CA GLY A 32 16.69 -4.78 -12.22
C GLY A 32 16.84 -3.45 -12.97
N GLU A 33 17.54 -3.46 -14.10
CA GLU A 33 17.77 -2.26 -14.94
C GLU A 33 16.49 -1.69 -15.57
N LYS A 34 15.40 -2.48 -15.62
CA LYS A 34 14.10 -2.04 -16.14
C LYS A 34 13.14 -1.55 -15.05
N GLN A 35 13.59 -1.52 -13.79
CA GLN A 35 12.78 -0.96 -12.73
C GLN A 35 12.65 0.54 -12.88
N THR A 36 11.43 1.03 -12.71
CA THR A 36 11.13 2.45 -12.68
C THR A 36 11.23 2.99 -11.26
N GLU A 37 11.38 4.31 -11.13
CA GLU A 37 11.27 5.03 -9.85
C GLU A 37 10.00 4.64 -9.07
N LEU A 38 8.88 4.44 -9.78
CA LEU A 38 7.60 4.06 -9.17
C LEU A 38 7.61 2.64 -8.60
N ASP A 39 8.36 1.71 -9.21
CA ASP A 39 8.53 0.35 -8.68
C ASP A 39 9.32 0.36 -7.37
N HIS A 40 10.36 1.21 -7.30
CA HIS A 40 11.15 1.38 -6.08
C HIS A 40 10.31 2.01 -4.96
N LEU A 41 9.59 3.10 -5.26
CA LEU A 41 8.69 3.75 -4.31
C LEU A 41 7.62 2.79 -3.78
N HIS A 42 7.02 1.98 -4.67
CA HIS A 42 6.02 1.00 -4.27
C HIS A 42 6.59 -0.05 -3.32
N GLU A 43 7.77 -0.60 -3.63
CA GLU A 43 8.44 -1.59 -2.79
C GLU A 43 8.75 -1.04 -1.40
N GLU A 44 9.18 0.22 -1.30
CA GLU A 44 9.39 0.91 -0.01
C GLU A 44 8.10 1.11 0.77
N GLN A 45 7.02 1.56 0.11
CA GLN A 45 5.70 1.70 0.73
C GLN A 45 5.20 0.36 1.28
N VAL A 46 5.36 -0.72 0.51
CA VAL A 46 4.99 -2.08 0.95
C VAL A 46 5.83 -2.52 2.15
N LYS A 47 7.14 -2.26 2.15
CA LYS A 47 8.02 -2.56 3.30
C LYS A 47 7.63 -1.82 4.57
N LEU A 48 7.16 -0.58 4.44
CA LEU A 48 6.66 0.24 5.56
C LEU A 48 5.24 -0.14 6.00
N GLY A 49 4.58 -1.07 5.30
CA GLY A 49 3.19 -1.46 5.56
C GLY A 49 2.17 -0.37 5.20
N GLU A 50 2.55 0.57 4.34
CA GLU A 50 1.67 1.63 3.86
C GLU A 50 0.70 1.12 2.80
N ASN A 51 -0.52 1.64 2.85
CA ASN A 51 -1.51 1.50 1.81
C ASN A 51 -2.22 2.84 1.59
N LYS A 52 -2.98 2.94 0.50
CA LYS A 52 -3.73 4.14 0.14
C LYS A 52 -4.49 4.76 1.33
N TYR A 53 -5.16 3.94 2.14
CA TYR A 53 -5.99 4.43 3.24
C TYR A 53 -5.18 4.80 4.48
N SER A 54 -4.11 4.07 4.82
CA SER A 54 -3.21 4.45 5.93
C SER A 54 -2.51 5.77 5.63
N THR A 55 -2.02 5.94 4.40
CA THR A 55 -1.35 7.16 3.97
C THR A 55 -2.31 8.35 3.97
N LEU A 56 -3.54 8.19 3.44
CA LEU A 56 -4.57 9.24 3.51
C LEU A 56 -4.93 9.60 4.96
N LYS A 57 -5.03 8.61 5.85
CA LYS A 57 -5.31 8.85 7.26
C LYS A 57 -4.17 9.64 7.93
N LYS A 58 -2.91 9.29 7.64
CA LYS A 58 -1.72 9.99 8.15
C LYS A 58 -1.65 11.42 7.62
N SER A 59 -1.80 11.62 6.31
CA SER A 59 -1.77 12.94 5.67
C SER A 59 -2.88 13.89 6.15
N LYS A 60 -4.06 13.34 6.51
CA LYS A 60 -5.18 14.13 7.05
C LYS A 60 -5.10 14.36 8.57
N SER A 61 -4.09 13.81 9.25
CA SER A 61 -3.93 14.01 10.68
C SER A 61 -3.52 15.45 11.00
N GLY A 62 -3.87 15.93 12.20
CA GLY A 62 -3.61 17.29 12.63
C GLY A 62 -4.66 18.32 12.18
N SER A 63 -4.58 19.51 12.78
CA SER A 63 -5.50 20.61 12.47
C SER A 63 -5.28 21.14 11.05
N THR A 64 -6.28 21.81 10.47
CA THR A 64 -6.11 22.50 9.18
C THR A 64 -4.96 23.50 9.23
N LYS A 65 -4.82 24.25 10.33
CA LYS A 65 -3.71 25.20 10.53
C LYS A 65 -2.35 24.50 10.48
N SER A 66 -2.21 23.35 11.15
CA SER A 66 -0.96 22.58 11.16
C SER A 66 -0.61 22.04 9.77
N ARG A 67 -1.60 21.55 9.02
CA ARG A 67 -1.38 21.03 7.66
C ARG A 67 -1.04 22.14 6.65
N VAL A 68 -1.64 23.32 6.80
CA VAL A 68 -1.27 24.51 6.00
C VAL A 68 0.15 24.95 6.36
N ALA A 69 0.49 25.09 7.64
CA ALA A 69 1.84 25.47 8.06
C ALA A 69 2.92 24.50 7.54
N PHE A 70 2.69 23.18 7.66
CA PHE A 70 3.59 22.18 7.09
C PHE A 70 3.76 22.36 5.58
N PHE A 71 2.67 22.65 4.84
CA PHE A 71 2.74 22.83 3.40
C PHE A 71 3.52 24.08 2.98
N GLU A 72 3.39 25.19 3.71
CA GLU A 72 4.15 26.43 3.42
C GLU A 72 5.64 26.32 3.77
N GLU A 73 6.04 25.31 4.56
CA GLU A 73 7.43 25.02 4.94
C GLU A 73 8.11 23.97 4.05
N LEU A 74 7.38 23.34 3.12
CA LEU A 74 7.89 22.37 2.14
C LEU A 74 8.68 23.04 1.00
#